data_AF-Q8EM35-F1
#
_entry.id   AF-Q8EM35-F1
#
_cell.length_a   1.000
_cell.length_b   1.000
_cell.length_c   1.000
_cell.angle_alpha   90.00
_cell.angle_beta   90.00
_cell.angle_gamma   90.00
#
_symmetry.space_group_name_H-M   'P 1'
#
loop_
_entity.id
_entity.type
_entity.pdbx_description
1 polymer ?
#
loop_
_entity_poly.entity_id
_entity_poly.type
_entity_poly.pdbx_seq_one_letter_code
_entity_poly.pdbx_strand_id
1 'polypeptide(L)'
;MRHPYQKFIQMEVIGLVLSFLCGITALITGWIILLFVAVYLLVVSIVCDAIILMQTRRQSEAMKQAIRAFVLFLLITSMFFQL
;
A
#
# COMPACT_ATOMS: atom_id res chain seq x y z
N MET A 1 -26.07 -11.34 -3.69
CA MET A 1 -24.89 -12.16 -3.32
C MET A 1 -23.71 -11.22 -3.11
N ARG A 2 -23.26 -11.04 -1.86
CA ARG A 2 -22.25 -10.05 -1.43
C ARG A 2 -20.86 -10.51 -1.87
N HIS A 3 -20.32 -9.90 -2.92
CA HIS A 3 -18.99 -10.24 -3.44
C HIS A 3 -17.89 -9.80 -2.46
N PRO A 4 -16.94 -10.68 -2.06
CA PRO A 4 -15.81 -10.32 -1.19
C PRO A 4 -14.93 -9.20 -1.76
N TYR A 5 -15.00 -8.97 -3.07
CA TYR A 5 -14.30 -7.95 -3.83
C TYR A 5 -14.55 -6.51 -3.33
N GLN A 6 -15.78 -6.21 -2.93
CA GLN A 6 -16.16 -4.86 -2.51
C GLN A 6 -15.45 -4.44 -1.21
N LYS A 7 -15.13 -5.41 -0.34
CA LYS A 7 -14.39 -5.15 0.90
C LYS A 7 -12.92 -4.83 0.61
N PHE A 8 -12.30 -5.50 -0.36
CA PHE A 8 -10.92 -5.22 -0.74
C PHE A 8 -10.79 -3.85 -1.39
N ILE A 9 -11.71 -3.47 -2.28
CA ILE A 9 -11.73 -2.11 -2.86
C ILE A 9 -11.86 -1.06 -1.75
N GLN A 10 -12.75 -1.29 -0.77
CA GLN A 10 -12.89 -0.37 0.36
C GLN A 10 -11.59 -0.27 1.17
N MET A 11 -10.93 -1.39 1.46
CA MET A 11 -9.65 -1.39 2.18
C MET A 11 -8.53 -0.71 1.39
N GLU A 12 -8.48 -0.90 0.08
CA GLU A 12 -7.54 -0.20 -0.80
C GLU A 12 -7.75 1.31 -0.72
N VAL A 13 -8.96 1.80 -0.97
CA VAL A 13 -9.27 3.23 -0.95
C VAL A 13 -9.01 3.84 0.43
N ILE A 14 -9.40 3.15 1.51
CA ILE A 14 -9.15 3.60 2.88
C ILE A 14 -7.64 3.65 3.15
N GLY A 15 -6.89 2.62 2.75
CA GLY A 15 -5.43 2.56 2.91
C GLY A 15 -4.72 3.69 2.16
N LEU A 16 -5.17 4.00 0.94
CA LEU A 16 -4.62 5.06 0.11
C LEU A 16 -4.90 6.45 0.71
N VAL A 17 -6.13 6.69 1.17
CA VAL A 17 -6.50 7.95 1.85
C VAL A 17 -5.73 8.11 3.16
N LEU A 18 -5.63 7.06 3.98
CA LEU A 18 -4.86 7.11 5.22
C LEU A 18 -3.37 7.33 4.98
N SER A 19 -2.79 6.62 4.00
CA SER A 19 -1.40 6.82 3.59
C SER A 19 -1.14 8.27 3.19
N PHE A 20 -2.05 8.87 2.42
CA PHE A 20 -1.95 10.27 2.01
C PHE A 20 -2.01 11.25 3.19
N LEU A 21 -2.96 11.08 4.11
CA LEU A 21 -3.10 11.94 5.29
C LEU A 21 -1.92 11.78 6.25
N CYS A 22 -1.47 10.54 6.50
CA CYS A 22 -0.27 10.27 7.29
C CYS A 22 0.99 10.84 6.63
N GLY A 23 1.11 10.77 5.30
CA GLY A 23 2.23 11.34 4.56
C GLY A 23 2.31 12.86 4.72
N ILE A 24 1.19 13.57 4.53
CA ILE A 24 1.14 15.03 4.70
C ILE A 24 1.49 15.42 6.14
N THR A 25 0.89 14.74 7.13
CA THR A 25 1.17 15.04 8.54
C THR A 25 2.63 14.75 8.92
N ALA A 26 3.23 13.69 8.37
CA ALA A 26 4.65 13.39 8.55
C ALA A 26 5.55 14.50 7.98
N LEU A 27 5.22 15.03 6.80
CA LEU A 27 5.98 16.11 6.17
C LEU A 27 5.90 17.42 6.97
N ILE A 28 4.74 17.73 7.56
CA ILE A 28 4.56 18.94 8.39
C ILE A 28 5.29 18.80 9.73
N THR A 29 5.19 17.64 10.37
CA THR A 29 5.78 17.40 11.71
C THR A 29 7.28 17.09 11.66
N GLY A 30 7.80 16.68 10.50
CA GLY A 30 9.19 16.21 10.35
C GLY A 30 9.45 14.85 11.00
N TRP A 31 8.40 14.14 11.42
CA TRP A 31 8.53 12.85 12.09
C TRP A 31 8.75 11.73 11.08
N ILE A 32 10.01 11.30 10.97
CA ILE A 32 10.45 10.27 10.03
C ILE A 32 9.69 8.94 10.22
N ILE A 33 9.38 8.57 11.47
CA ILE A 33 8.61 7.35 11.78
C ILE A 33 7.21 7.38 11.15
N LEU A 34 6.53 8.55 11.16
CA LEU A 34 5.21 8.69 10.54
C LEU A 34 5.29 8.55 9.01
N LEU A 35 6.40 8.97 8.41
CA LEU A 35 6.65 8.79 6.98
C LEU A 35 6.75 7.29 6.65
N PHE A 36 7.49 6.51 7.45
CA PHE A 36 7.54 5.05 7.30
C PHE A 36 6.16 4.41 7.40
N VAL A 37 5.36 4.79 8.41
CA VAL A 37 3.98 4.30 8.57
C VAL A 37 3.13 4.62 7.34
N ALA A 38 3.21 5.85 6.82
CA ALA A 38 2.48 6.27 5.63
C ALA A 38 2.83 5.39 4.41
N VAL A 39 4.11 5.06 4.22
CA VAL A 39 4.50 4.21 3.09
C VAL A 39 4.12 2.75 3.29
N TYR A 40 4.17 2.21 4.52
CA TYR A 40 3.65 0.86 4.78
C TYR A 40 2.14 0.76 4.51
N LEU A 41 1.36 1.79 4.85
CA LEU A 41 -0.06 1.89 4.46
C LEU A 41 -0.23 1.86 2.94
N LEU A 42 0.66 2.51 2.20
CA LEU A 42 0.68 2.50 0.73
C LEU A 42 0.96 1.09 0.20
N VAL A 43 1.95 0.38 0.75
CA VAL A 43 2.24 -1.02 0.40
C VAL A 43 1.00 -1.91 0.61
N VAL A 44 0.30 -1.77 1.75
CA VAL A 44 -0.93 -2.52 2.02
C VAL A 44 -2.01 -2.22 0.97
N SER A 45 -2.18 -0.96 0.58
CA SER A 45 -3.11 -0.57 -0.50
C SER A 45 -2.76 -1.26 -1.82
N ILE A 46 -1.48 -1.28 -2.20
CA ILE A 46 -1.00 -1.94 -3.43
C ILE A 46 -1.25 -3.45 -3.39
N VAL A 47 -1.05 -4.09 -2.22
CA VAL A 47 -1.34 -5.52 -2.04
C VAL A 47 -2.84 -5.80 -2.20
N CYS A 48 -3.72 -4.94 -1.66
CA CYS A 48 -5.16 -5.06 -1.88
C CYS A 48 -5.51 -5.00 -3.38
N ASP A 49 -4.94 -4.06 -4.13
CA ASP A 49 -5.15 -3.96 -5.58
C ASP A 49 -4.61 -5.20 -6.34
N ALA A 50 -3.45 -5.74 -5.93
CA ALA A 50 -2.92 -6.97 -6.51
C ALA A 50 -3.89 -8.15 -6.31
N ILE A 51 -4.47 -8.30 -5.12
CA ILE A 51 -5.45 -9.36 -4.80
C ILE A 51 -6.74 -9.18 -5.64
N ILE A 52 -7.21 -7.94 -5.77
CA ILE A 52 -8.32 -7.54 -6.64
C ILE A 52 -8.06 -7.96 -8.10
N LEU A 53 -6.88 -7.66 -8.64
CA LEU A 53 -6.49 -8.04 -10.00
C LEU A 53 -6.35 -9.55 -10.21
N MET A 54 -5.86 -10.28 -9.20
CA MET A 54 -5.81 -11.75 -9.25
C MET A 54 -7.22 -12.34 -9.37
N GLN A 55 -8.18 -11.78 -8.64
CA GLN A 55 -9.57 -12.23 -8.64
C GLN A 55 -10.31 -11.87 -9.95
N THR A 56 -9.91 -10.81 -10.66
CA THR A 56 -10.49 -10.43 -11.97
C THR A 56 -9.83 -11.10 -13.17
N ARG A 57 -9.02 -12.16 -12.95
CA ARG A 57 -8.26 -12.88 -13.98
C ARG A 57 -7.25 -12.01 -14.75
N ARG A 58 -6.87 -10.84 -14.22
CA ARG A 58 -5.82 -9.97 -14.79
C ARG A 58 -4.46 -10.27 -14.16
N GLN A 59 -4.01 -11.52 -14.33
CA GLN A 59 -2.82 -12.06 -13.66
C GLN A 59 -1.53 -11.28 -13.98
N SER A 60 -1.39 -10.77 -15.21
CA SER A 60 -0.23 -9.97 -15.61
C SER A 60 -0.16 -8.63 -14.89
N GLU A 61 -1.29 -7.96 -14.67
CA GLU A 61 -1.39 -6.71 -13.92
C GLU A 61 -1.20 -6.96 -12.42
N ALA A 62 -1.80 -8.03 -11.91
CA ALA A 62 -1.63 -8.45 -10.51
C ALA A 62 -0.17 -8.71 -10.14
N MET A 63 0.56 -9.43 -11.00
CA MET A 63 1.98 -9.69 -10.80
C MET A 63 2.80 -8.40 -10.76
N LYS A 64 2.51 -7.44 -11.65
CA LYS A 64 3.19 -6.14 -11.66
C LYS A 64 2.94 -5.36 -10.36
N GLN A 65 1.69 -5.33 -9.88
CA GLN A 65 1.33 -4.68 -8.62
C GLN A 65 2.01 -5.37 -7.42
N ALA A 66 2.02 -6.71 -7.38
CA ALA A 66 2.70 -7.47 -6.33
C ALA A 66 4.22 -7.20 -6.29
N ILE A 67 4.88 -7.18 -7.45
CA ILE A 67 6.30 -6.83 -7.55
C ILE A 67 6.53 -5.40 -7.08
N ARG A 68 5.67 -4.44 -7.47
CA ARG A 68 5.77 -3.05 -7.01
C ARG A 68 5.64 -2.95 -5.49
N ALA A 69 4.67 -3.63 -4.89
CA ALA A 69 4.52 -3.69 -3.42
C ALA A 69 5.76 -4.25 -2.75
N PHE A 70 6.30 -5.35 -3.28
CA PHE A 70 7.47 -6.03 -2.73
C PHE A 70 8.73 -5.18 -2.80
N VAL A 71 9.00 -4.55 -3.96
CA VAL A 71 10.15 -3.65 -4.14
C VAL A 71 10.04 -2.45 -3.20
N LEU A 72 8.86 -1.84 -3.08
CA LEU A 72 8.63 -0.71 -2.19
C LEU A 72 8.82 -1.12 -0.72
N PHE A 73 8.30 -2.28 -0.32
CA PHE A 73 8.46 -2.83 1.01
C PHE A 73 9.93 -3.05 1.37
N LEU A 74 10.70 -3.70 0.49
CA LEU A 74 12.13 -3.94 0.72
C LEU A 74 12.92 -2.63 0.84
N LEU A 75 12.69 -1.68 -0.08
CA LEU A 75 13.37 -0.40 -0.09
C LEU A 75 13.10 0.39 1.19
N ILE A 76 11.83 0.48 1.60
CA ILE A 76 11.42 1.18 2.81
C ILE A 76 12.01 0.51 4.05
N THR A 77 11.97 -0.82 4.11
CA THR A 77 12.53 -1.57 5.24
C THR A 77 14.04 -1.39 5.32
N SER A 78 14.77 -1.44 4.19
CA SER A 78 16.22 -1.23 4.19
C SER A 78 16.60 0.19 4.60
N MET A 79 15.85 1.20 4.16
CA MET A 79 16.07 2.59 4.59
C MET A 79 15.81 2.78 6.08
N PHE A 80 14.81 2.08 6.63
CA PHE A 80 14.53 2.12 8.07
C PHE A 80 15.69 1.56 8.90
N PHE A 81 16.32 0.47 8.45
CA PHE A 81 17.48 -0.11 9.14
C PHE A 81 18.79 0.70 8.97
N GLN A 82 18.85 1.59 7.99
CA GLN A 82 20.00 2.47 7.75
C GLN A 82 19.93 3.80 8.53
N LEU A 83 18.76 4.14 9.08
CA LEU A 83 18.52 5.35 9.86
C LEU A 83 19.01 5.20 11.31
#